data_AF-A0A7R9H3B4-F1
#
_entry.id   AF-A0A7R9H3B4-F1
#
_cell.length_a   1.000
_cell.length_b   1.000
_cell.length_c   1.000
_cell.angle_alpha   90.00
_cell.angle_beta   90.00
_cell.angle_gamma   90.00
#
_symmetry.space_group_name_H-M   'P 1'
#
loop_
_entity.id
_entity.type
_entity.pdbx_description
1 polymer ?
#
loop_
_entity_poly.entity_id
_entity_poly.type
_entity_poly.pdbx_seq_one_letter_code
_entity_poly.pdbx_strand_id
1 'polypeptide(L)'
;MKYLGKRLQGRRAASVLTAGARGFLVRRLMKTERIQSLIETMKDTVKCAIELQAECNNSQTITQADVDLHHRLQLQLDAAILEFHDVFFTLSVCERMNIISTDREKLTHRLLRTNSVRAPLSAATQRSLQRKLSQGSRPHSASYLPSCRSSNSRNYVKAWVQEEKRTRTNSLCSAPGGF
;
A
#
# COMPACT_ATOMS: atom_id res chain seq x y z
N MET A 1 33.12 41.81 -25.63
CA MET A 1 31.86 41.03 -25.84
C MET A 1 31.91 39.53 -25.50
N LYS A 2 32.95 38.98 -24.84
CA LYS A 2 33.06 37.52 -24.57
C LYS A 2 32.22 36.97 -23.40
N TYR A 3 31.60 37.84 -22.60
CA TYR A 3 30.87 37.46 -21.38
C TYR A 3 29.40 37.09 -21.60
N LEU A 4 28.80 37.48 -22.74
CA LEU A 4 27.41 37.18 -23.06
C LEU A 4 27.22 35.70 -23.45
N GLY A 5 28.16 35.13 -24.22
CA GLY A 5 28.12 33.72 -24.64
C GLY A 5 28.16 32.72 -23.48
N LYS A 6 29.01 32.96 -22.47
CA LYS A 6 29.09 32.11 -21.27
C LYS A 6 27.79 32.13 -20.44
N ARG A 7 27.10 33.27 -20.37
CA ARG A 7 25.81 33.39 -19.67
C ARG A 7 24.69 32.62 -20.38
N LEU A 8 24.65 32.63 -21.72
CA LEU A 8 23.67 31.83 -22.47
C LEU A 8 23.93 30.32 -22.33
N GLN A 9 25.19 29.90 -22.30
CA GLN A 9 25.57 28.49 -22.06
C GLN A 9 25.15 28.01 -20.67
N GLY A 10 25.35 28.84 -19.64
CA GLY A 10 24.86 28.54 -18.28
C GLY A 10 23.34 28.38 -18.21
N ARG A 11 22.57 29.24 -18.88
CA ARG A 11 21.09 29.16 -18.92
C ARG A 11 20.60 27.87 -19.60
N ARG A 12 21.24 27.47 -20.70
CA ARG A 12 20.92 26.22 -21.41
C ARG A 12 21.21 25.01 -20.53
N ALA A 13 22.39 24.97 -19.92
CA ALA A 13 22.76 23.88 -19.01
C ALA A 13 21.80 23.76 -17.80
N ALA A 14 21.44 24.89 -17.18
CA ALA A 14 20.47 24.92 -16.09
C ALA A 14 19.07 24.44 -16.53
N SER A 15 18.65 24.78 -17.75
CA SER A 15 17.35 24.33 -18.30
C SER A 15 17.32 22.82 -18.52
N VAL A 16 18.39 22.23 -19.06
CA VAL A 16 18.51 20.78 -19.24
C VAL A 16 18.51 20.06 -17.90
N LEU A 17 19.27 20.56 -16.92
CA LEU A 17 19.34 19.97 -15.59
C LEU A 17 18.00 20.03 -14.87
N THR A 18 17.31 21.17 -14.90
CA THR A 18 16.00 21.33 -14.27
C THR A 18 14.92 20.50 -14.96
N ALA A 19 14.93 20.38 -16.29
CA ALA A 19 14.05 19.49 -17.02
C ALA A 19 14.28 18.02 -16.65
N GLY A 20 15.55 17.59 -16.58
CA GLY A 20 15.92 16.24 -16.15
C GLY A 20 15.47 15.94 -14.72
N ALA A 21 15.71 16.86 -13.79
CA ALA A 21 15.30 16.73 -12.40
C ALA A 21 13.78 16.66 -12.25
N ARG A 22 13.04 17.58 -12.88
CA ARG A 22 11.56 17.57 -12.85
C ARG A 22 11.00 16.27 -13.42
N GLY A 23 11.51 15.83 -14.57
CA GLY A 23 11.07 14.57 -15.19
C GLY A 23 11.38 13.36 -14.31
N PHE A 24 12.56 13.33 -13.68
CA PHE A 24 12.92 12.26 -12.75
C PHE A 24 11.98 12.20 -11.55
N LEU A 25 11.68 13.36 -10.94
CA LEU A 25 10.81 13.44 -9.77
C LEU A 25 9.37 13.02 -10.10
N VAL A 26 8.82 13.43 -11.25
CA VAL A 26 7.49 13.00 -11.69
C VAL A 26 7.45 11.49 -11.90
N ARG A 27 8.43 10.92 -12.62
CA ARG A 27 8.52 9.46 -12.82
C ARG A 27 8.69 8.71 -11.50
N ARG A 28 9.45 9.27 -10.55
CA ARG A 28 9.61 8.66 -9.22
C ARG A 28 8.32 8.71 -8.43
N LEU A 29 7.63 9.85 -8.43
CA LEU A 29 6.34 10.03 -7.75
C LEU A 29 5.28 9.07 -8.30
N MET A 30 5.23 8.89 -9.62
CA MET A 30 4.35 7.94 -10.27
C MET A 30 4.58 6.49 -9.82
N LYS A 31 5.82 6.11 -9.50
CA LYS A 31 6.17 4.75 -9.05
C LYS A 31 5.91 4.50 -7.57
N THR A 32 5.49 5.51 -6.82
CA THR A 32 5.21 5.35 -5.38
C THR A 32 4.01 4.46 -5.17
N GLU A 33 4.01 3.71 -4.06
CA GLU A 33 2.92 2.80 -3.70
C GLU A 33 1.55 3.50 -3.71
N ARG A 34 1.48 4.73 -3.19
CA ARG A 34 0.24 5.51 -3.14
C ARG A 34 -0.35 5.78 -4.51
N ILE A 35 0.48 6.16 -5.49
CA ILE A 35 -0.02 6.45 -6.83
C ILE A 35 -0.35 5.16 -7.58
N GLN A 36 0.45 4.10 -7.40
CA GLN A 36 0.16 2.80 -7.99
C GLN A 36 -1.18 2.24 -7.49
N SER A 37 -1.48 2.37 -6.19
CA SER A 37 -2.77 1.93 -5.64
C SER A 37 -3.95 2.73 -6.19
N LEU A 38 -3.79 4.04 -6.44
CA LEU A 38 -4.83 4.85 -7.08
C LEU A 38 -5.09 4.39 -8.52
N ILE A 39 -4.02 4.16 -9.30
CA ILE A 39 -4.14 3.66 -10.67
C ILE A 39 -4.80 2.27 -10.71
N GLU A 40 -4.45 1.39 -9.78
CA GLU A 40 -5.06 0.07 -9.65
C GLU A 40 -6.55 0.19 -9.30
N THR A 41 -6.90 1.03 -8.32
CA THR A 41 -8.30 1.30 -7.96
C THR A 41 -9.10 1.81 -9.16
N MET A 42 -8.58 2.77 -9.92
CA MET A 42 -9.25 3.27 -11.13
C MET A 42 -9.51 2.16 -12.15
N LYS A 43 -8.50 1.31 -12.40
CA LYS A 43 -8.62 0.19 -13.34
C LYS A 43 -9.67 -0.81 -12.87
N ASP A 44 -9.65 -1.15 -11.59
CA ASP A 44 -10.58 -2.11 -10.99
C ASP A 44 -12.01 -1.57 -11.02
N THR A 45 -12.21 -0.30 -10.69
CA THR A 45 -13.53 0.36 -10.75
C THR A 45 -14.08 0.38 -12.18
N VAL A 46 -13.26 0.74 -13.17
CA VAL A 46 -13.67 0.74 -14.58
C VAL A 46 -13.98 -0.67 -15.07
N LYS A 47 -13.13 -1.65 -14.71
CA LYS A 47 -13.35 -3.05 -15.07
C LYS A 47 -14.66 -3.58 -14.48
N CYS A 48 -14.89 -3.32 -13.20
CA CYS A 48 -16.13 -3.69 -12.51
C CYS A 48 -17.36 -3.03 -13.17
N ALA A 49 -17.26 -1.76 -13.58
CA ALA A 49 -18.36 -1.09 -14.27
C ALA A 49 -18.68 -1.73 -15.64
N ILE A 50 -17.66 -2.14 -16.39
CA ILE A 50 -17.83 -2.84 -17.67
C ILE A 50 -18.45 -4.23 -17.46
N GLU A 51 -17.97 -4.98 -16.49
CA GLU A 51 -18.49 -6.31 -16.15
C GLU A 51 -19.95 -6.23 -15.71
N LEU A 52 -20.29 -5.28 -14.84
CA LEU A 52 -21.66 -5.03 -14.39
C LEU A 52 -22.57 -4.67 -15.56
N GLN A 53 -22.12 -3.82 -16.48
CA GLN A 53 -22.90 -3.46 -17.66
C GLN A 53 -23.13 -4.66 -18.59
N ALA A 54 -22.14 -5.55 -18.73
CA ALA A 54 -22.30 -6.78 -19.50
C ALA A 54 -23.34 -7.72 -18.86
N GLU A 55 -23.33 -7.86 -17.52
CA GLU A 55 -24.32 -8.65 -16.78
C GLU A 55 -25.74 -8.08 -16.89
N CYS A 56 -25.88 -6.75 -16.81
CA CYS A 56 -27.16 -6.06 -17.02
C CYS A 56 -27.69 -6.21 -18.45
N ASN A 57 -26.82 -6.25 -19.47
CA ASN A 57 -27.23 -6.47 -20.86
C ASN A 57 -27.65 -7.93 -21.13
N ASN A 58 -27.03 -8.89 -20.43
CA ASN A 58 -27.37 -10.30 -20.53
C ASN A 58 -28.61 -10.68 -19.71
N SER A 59 -28.95 -9.90 -18.69
CA SER A 59 -30.17 -10.05 -17.90
C SER A 59 -31.30 -9.21 -18.47
N GLN A 60 -32.51 -9.77 -18.55
CA GLN A 60 -33.66 -9.09 -19.17
C GLN A 60 -34.29 -8.00 -18.28
N THR A 61 -33.78 -7.83 -17.05
CA THR A 61 -34.27 -6.87 -16.06
C THR A 61 -33.09 -6.16 -15.37
N ILE A 62 -32.99 -4.84 -15.54
CA ILE A 62 -32.06 -3.99 -14.77
C ILE A 62 -32.71 -3.70 -13.43
N THR A 63 -32.04 -4.02 -12.32
CA THR A 63 -32.57 -3.74 -10.99
C THR A 63 -32.15 -2.34 -10.52
N GLN A 64 -32.94 -1.74 -9.63
CA GLN A 64 -32.58 -0.46 -9.01
C GLN A 64 -31.24 -0.57 -8.24
N ALA A 65 -30.93 -1.76 -7.69
CA ALA A 65 -29.68 -2.01 -6.99
C ALA A 65 -28.46 -1.91 -7.92
N ASP A 66 -28.59 -2.31 -9.20
CA ASP A 66 -27.52 -2.20 -10.19
C ASP A 66 -27.25 -0.73 -10.54
N VAL A 67 -28.31 0.08 -10.66
CA VAL A 67 -28.20 1.54 -10.87
C VAL A 67 -27.48 2.21 -9.69
N ASP A 68 -27.86 1.85 -8.47
CA ASP A 68 -27.22 2.39 -7.26
C ASP A 68 -25.76 1.91 -7.13
N LEU A 69 -25.44 0.69 -7.59
CA LEU A 69 -24.06 0.20 -7.68
C LEU A 69 -23.24 0.98 -8.71
N HIS A 70 -23.77 1.20 -9.91
CA HIS A 70 -23.11 2.02 -10.93
C HIS A 70 -22.81 3.43 -10.44
N HIS A 71 -23.77 4.09 -9.77
CA HIS A 71 -23.56 5.42 -9.23
C HIS A 71 -22.43 5.44 -8.17
N ARG A 72 -22.37 4.42 -7.29
CA ARG A 72 -21.28 4.29 -6.32
C ARG A 72 -19.91 4.06 -6.97
N LEU A 73 -19.85 3.24 -8.02
CA LEU A 73 -18.62 3.03 -8.79
C LEU A 73 -18.14 4.33 -9.46
N GLN A 74 -19.06 5.13 -10.01
CA GLN A 74 -18.73 6.44 -10.58
C GLN A 74 -18.13 7.37 -9.52
N LEU A 75 -18.78 7.50 -8.36
CA LEU A 75 -18.27 8.32 -7.26
C LEU A 75 -16.88 7.87 -6.78
N GLN A 76 -16.64 6.55 -6.74
CA GLN A 76 -15.32 6.01 -6.38
C GLN A 76 -14.26 6.36 -7.43
N LEU A 77 -14.59 6.26 -8.71
CA LEU A 77 -13.69 6.62 -9.80
C LEU A 77 -13.36 8.11 -9.75
N ASP A 78 -14.36 8.97 -9.58
CA ASP A 78 -14.19 10.43 -9.48
C ASP A 78 -13.32 10.80 -8.28
N ALA A 79 -13.57 10.18 -7.12
CA ALA A 79 -12.75 10.38 -5.93
C ALA A 79 -11.29 10.00 -6.18
N ALA A 80 -11.04 8.86 -6.83
CA ALA A 80 -9.68 8.43 -7.15
C ALA A 80 -8.99 9.37 -8.14
N ILE A 81 -9.71 9.87 -9.15
CA ILE A 81 -9.18 10.81 -10.16
C ILE A 81 -8.83 12.15 -9.51
N LEU A 82 -9.69 12.66 -8.63
CA LEU A 82 -9.43 13.90 -7.89
C LEU A 82 -8.25 13.73 -6.94
N GLU A 83 -8.17 12.62 -6.20
CA GLU A 83 -7.02 12.37 -5.33
C GLU A 83 -5.71 12.28 -6.14
N PHE A 84 -5.75 11.63 -7.30
CA PHE A 84 -4.60 11.59 -8.20
C PHE A 84 -4.19 12.99 -8.66
N HIS A 85 -5.16 13.81 -9.08
CA HIS A 85 -4.92 15.20 -9.48
C HIS A 85 -4.29 16.00 -8.34
N ASP A 86 -4.81 15.87 -7.12
CA ASP A 86 -4.32 16.60 -5.97
C ASP A 86 -2.85 16.33 -5.68
N VAL A 87 -2.39 15.09 -5.86
CA VAL A 87 -0.97 14.75 -5.65
C VAL A 87 -0.04 15.51 -6.59
N PHE A 88 -0.46 15.80 -7.82
CA PHE A 88 0.39 16.47 -8.81
C PHE A 88 0.25 17.98 -8.82
N PHE A 89 -0.96 18.49 -8.62
CA PHE A 89 -1.30 19.89 -8.88
C PHE A 89 -1.58 20.68 -7.60
N THR A 90 -2.16 20.04 -6.59
CA THR A 90 -2.54 20.71 -5.33
C THR A 90 -1.42 20.64 -4.29
N LEU A 91 -0.72 19.50 -4.18
CA LEU A 91 0.34 19.32 -3.19
C LEU A 91 1.58 20.21 -3.44
N SER A 92 2.12 20.74 -2.36
CA SER A 92 3.37 21.48 -2.35
C SER A 92 4.55 20.60 -2.77
N VAL A 93 5.68 21.23 -3.12
CA VAL A 93 6.92 20.49 -3.45
C VAL A 93 7.40 19.69 -2.25
N CYS A 94 7.31 20.25 -1.04
CA CYS A 94 7.72 19.60 0.20
C CYS A 94 6.94 18.32 0.46
N GLU A 95 5.61 18.35 0.30
CA GLU A 95 4.75 17.19 0.49
C GLU A 95 5.04 16.09 -0.54
N ARG A 96 5.23 16.46 -1.81
CA ARG A 96 5.62 15.50 -2.85
C ARG A 96 6.98 14.87 -2.57
N MET A 97 7.94 15.63 -2.04
CA MET A 97 9.23 15.08 -1.61
C MET A 97 9.07 14.14 -0.41
N ASN A 98 8.18 14.46 0.54
CA ASN A 98 7.90 13.60 1.68
C ASN A 98 7.31 12.24 1.24
N ILE A 99 6.40 12.24 0.26
CA ILE A 99 5.88 10.99 -0.33
C ILE A 99 7.04 10.15 -0.89
N ILE A 100 7.97 10.78 -1.60
CA ILE A 100 9.13 10.08 -2.17
C ILE A 100 10.08 9.56 -1.08
N SER A 101 10.33 10.32 0.00
CA SER A 101 11.21 9.87 1.08
C SER A 101 10.62 8.69 1.84
N THR A 102 9.33 8.75 2.20
CA THR A 102 8.64 7.64 2.85
C THR A 102 8.61 6.40 1.96
N ASP A 103 8.41 6.55 0.65
CA ASP A 103 8.45 5.44 -0.30
C ASP A 103 9.84 4.76 -0.34
N ARG A 104 10.92 5.54 -0.26
CA ARG A 104 12.29 5.01 -0.18
C ARG A 104 12.51 4.22 1.11
N GLU A 105 12.05 4.74 2.23
CA GLU A 105 12.14 4.07 3.54
C GLU A 105 11.39 2.74 3.52
N LYS A 106 10.16 2.73 2.99
CA LYS A 106 9.38 1.50 2.80
C LYS A 106 10.11 0.48 1.92
N LEU A 107 10.72 0.93 0.81
CA LEU A 107 11.49 0.06 -0.07
C LEU A 107 12.70 -0.54 0.66
N THR A 108 13.43 0.27 1.43
CA THR A 108 14.56 -0.23 2.24
C THR A 108 14.12 -1.25 3.28
N HIS A 109 13.01 -1.02 3.99
CA HIS A 109 12.48 -1.98 4.95
C HIS A 109 12.02 -3.29 4.29
N ARG A 110 11.41 -3.23 3.11
CA ARG A 110 11.03 -4.43 2.33
C ARG A 110 12.27 -5.23 1.95
N LEU A 111 13.32 -4.58 1.44
CA LEU A 111 14.57 -5.25 1.07
C LEU A 111 15.29 -5.88 2.26
N LEU A 112 15.33 -5.19 3.41
CA LEU A 112 15.89 -5.72 4.65
C LEU A 112 15.13 -6.96 5.15
N ARG A 113 13.79 -6.94 5.09
CA ARG A 113 12.95 -8.12 5.41
C ARG A 113 13.20 -9.27 4.45
N THR A 114 13.29 -9.03 3.14
CA THR A 114 13.57 -10.10 2.18
C THR A 114 14.97 -10.69 2.34
N ASN A 115 15.96 -9.88 2.71
CA ASN A 115 17.31 -10.34 3.00
C ASN A 115 17.37 -11.14 4.31
N SER A 116 16.57 -10.76 5.31
CA SER A 116 16.41 -11.56 6.54
C SER A 116 15.75 -12.91 6.28
N VAL A 117 14.79 -13.01 5.36
CA VAL A 117 14.19 -14.29 4.96
C VAL A 117 15.16 -15.18 4.17
N ARG A 118 16.14 -14.58 3.47
CA ARG A 118 17.24 -15.29 2.79
C ARG A 118 18.46 -15.51 3.68
N ALA A 119 18.43 -15.04 4.94
CA ALA A 119 19.48 -15.37 5.89
C ALA A 119 19.45 -16.88 6.16
N PRO A 120 20.62 -17.53 6.34
CA PRO A 120 20.65 -18.93 6.71
C PRO A 120 19.80 -19.12 7.96
N LEU A 121 18.90 -20.12 7.91
CA LEU A 121 18.05 -20.49 9.03
C LEU A 121 18.87 -20.51 10.32
N SER A 122 18.33 -19.97 11.42
CA SER A 122 19.01 -20.02 12.73
C SER A 122 19.48 -21.44 13.02
N ALA A 123 20.64 -21.57 13.67
CA ALA A 123 21.21 -22.86 14.04
C ALA A 123 20.20 -23.75 14.79
N ALA A 124 19.28 -23.15 15.56
CA ALA A 124 18.19 -23.86 16.23
C ALA A 124 17.20 -24.50 15.22
N THR A 125 16.81 -23.76 14.18
CA THR A 125 15.90 -24.22 13.11
C THR A 125 16.58 -25.27 12.23
N GLN A 126 17.86 -25.09 11.89
CA GLN A 126 18.64 -26.10 11.14
C GLN A 126 18.73 -27.42 11.91
N ARG A 127 19.03 -27.37 13.22
CA ARG A 127 19.05 -28.58 14.08
C ARG A 127 17.66 -29.23 14.20
N SER A 128 16.59 -28.43 14.18
CA SER A 128 15.23 -28.98 14.19
C SER A 128 14.85 -29.67 12.88
N LEU A 129 15.26 -29.12 11.73
CA LEU A 129 15.07 -29.77 10.42
C LEU A 129 15.94 -31.02 10.28
N GLN A 130 17.18 -30.98 10.75
CA GLN A 130 18.07 -32.15 10.76
C GLN A 130 17.48 -33.31 11.57
N ARG A 131 16.88 -33.02 12.74
CA ARG A 131 16.15 -34.03 13.52
C ARG A 131 14.93 -34.60 12.79
N LYS A 132 14.18 -33.78 12.05
CA LYS A 132 13.04 -34.26 11.24
C LYS A 132 13.50 -35.15 10.09
N LEU A 133 14.59 -34.80 9.42
CA LEU A 133 15.18 -35.61 8.34
C LEU A 133 15.73 -36.93 8.87
N SER A 134 16.37 -36.94 10.04
CA SER A 134 16.86 -38.16 10.68
C SER A 134 15.76 -39.04 11.29
N GLN A 135 14.54 -38.51 11.45
CA GLN A 135 13.37 -39.28 11.92
C GLN A 135 12.53 -39.87 10.77
N GLY A 136 12.94 -39.69 9.51
CA GLY A 136 12.27 -40.24 8.34
C GLY A 136 12.76 -41.62 7.92
N SER A 137 12.53 -42.66 8.72
CA SER A 137 12.40 -44.08 8.25
C SER A 137 11.92 -44.99 9.39
N ARG A 138 10.65 -44.89 9.75
CA ARG A 138 9.91 -45.98 10.41
C ARG A 138 8.50 -46.04 9.81
N PRO A 139 8.12 -47.14 9.13
CA PRO A 139 6.72 -47.37 8.81
C PRO A 139 6.06 -47.83 10.11
N HIS A 140 5.37 -46.94 10.80
CA HIS A 140 4.46 -47.33 11.87
C HIS A 140 3.03 -47.09 11.42
N SER A 141 2.34 -48.21 11.33
CA SER A 141 0.90 -48.37 11.23
C SER A 141 0.12 -47.40 12.12
N ALA A 142 -1.06 -47.07 11.62
CA ALA A 142 -2.08 -46.22 12.23
C ALA A 142 -2.41 -46.56 13.70
N SER A 143 -3.07 -45.59 14.35
CA SER A 143 -3.32 -45.41 15.80
C SER A 143 -2.03 -44.99 16.51
N TYR A 144 -1.92 -43.83 17.17
CA TYR A 144 -2.76 -43.26 18.23
C TYR A 144 -2.66 -41.73 18.20
N LEU A 145 -3.77 -41.05 18.49
CA LEU A 145 -3.86 -39.58 18.62
C LEU A 145 -2.95 -39.04 19.73
N PRO A 146 -2.20 -37.95 19.53
CA PRO A 146 -1.72 -37.12 20.62
C PRO A 146 -2.83 -36.12 21.00
N SER A 147 -3.48 -36.39 22.12
CA SER A 147 -4.27 -35.40 22.86
C SER A 147 -3.32 -34.44 23.58
N CYS A 148 -3.31 -33.17 23.17
CA CYS A 148 -2.99 -32.06 24.07
C CYS A 148 -3.56 -30.72 23.55
N ARG A 149 -4.76 -30.41 24.06
CA ARG A 149 -5.19 -29.13 24.66
C ARG A 149 -4.16 -27.98 24.59
N SER A 150 -4.50 -26.92 23.85
CA SER A 150 -4.20 -25.52 24.23
C SER A 150 -5.08 -24.57 23.41
N SER A 151 -6.25 -24.19 23.94
CA SER A 151 -6.53 -22.87 24.55
C SER A 151 -6.10 -21.63 23.75
N ASN A 152 -7.14 -20.95 23.26
CA ASN A 152 -7.27 -19.50 23.11
C ASN A 152 -6.78 -18.79 21.84
N SER A 153 -7.24 -19.26 20.66
CA SER A 153 -7.37 -18.41 19.45
C SER A 153 -8.67 -17.58 19.46
N ARG A 154 -8.88 -16.78 20.52
CA ARG A 154 -10.00 -15.80 20.60
C ARG A 154 -9.59 -14.42 21.11
N ASN A 155 -8.34 -14.24 21.55
CA ASN A 155 -7.90 -12.96 22.13
C ASN A 155 -7.20 -12.00 21.15
N TYR A 156 -6.78 -12.44 19.96
CA TYR A 156 -6.11 -11.53 19.02
C TYR A 156 -7.07 -10.69 18.17
N VAL A 157 -8.31 -11.16 17.96
CA VAL A 157 -9.31 -10.42 17.16
C VAL A 157 -10.03 -9.34 18.00
N LYS A 158 -10.10 -9.49 19.33
CA LYS A 158 -10.66 -8.45 20.21
C LYS A 158 -9.69 -7.31 20.52
N ALA A 159 -8.37 -7.53 20.43
CA ALA A 159 -7.37 -6.50 20.70
C ALA A 159 -7.41 -5.33 19.69
N TRP A 160 -7.67 -5.61 18.41
CA TRP A 160 -7.79 -4.56 17.39
C TRP A 160 -9.08 -3.75 17.48
N VAL A 161 -10.18 -4.37 17.91
CA VAL A 161 -11.50 -3.70 18.02
C VAL A 161 -11.59 -2.79 19.25
N GLN A 162 -10.71 -2.97 20.24
CA GLN A 162 -10.74 -2.20 21.50
C GLN A 162 -9.79 -0.99 21.53
N GLU A 163 -8.71 -1.00 20.73
CA GLU A 163 -7.80 0.14 20.55
C GLU A 163 -8.47 1.30 19.78
N GLU A 164 -9.31 0.98 18.78
CA GLU A 164 -10.05 1.97 17.98
C GLU A 164 -11.11 2.76 18.78
N LYS A 165 -11.66 2.16 19.84
CA LYS A 165 -12.63 2.82 20.73
C LYS A 165 -11.99 3.66 21.83
N ARG A 166 -10.72 3.40 22.18
CA ARG A 166 -9.98 4.15 23.22
C ARG A 166 -9.42 5.47 22.69
N THR A 167 -9.11 5.56 21.40
CA THR A 167 -8.61 6.78 20.75
C THR A 167 -9.71 7.78 20.38
N ARG A 168 -10.96 7.33 20.22
CA ARG A 168 -12.12 8.22 19.97
C ARG A 168 -12.72 8.85 21.21
N THR A 169 -12.47 8.33 22.41
CA THR A 169 -13.04 8.88 23.66
C THR A 169 -12.07 9.78 24.43
N ASN A 170 -10.83 9.95 23.97
CA ASN A 170 -9.82 10.80 24.64
C ASN A 170 -9.61 12.18 24.00
N SER A 171 -10.44 12.58 23.03
CA SER A 171 -10.40 13.91 22.39
C SER A 171 -11.48 14.89 22.88
N LEU A 172 -12.19 14.58 23.96
CA LEU A 172 -13.14 15.47 24.63
C LEU A 172 -12.84 15.50 26.13
N CYS A 173 -11.81 16.24 26.52
CA CYS A 173 -11.63 16.89 27.83
C CYS A 173 -10.23 17.53 27.91
N SER A 174 -10.14 18.79 27.51
CA SER A 174 -9.10 19.73 27.94
C SER A 174 -9.59 21.15 27.67
N ALA A 175 -10.48 21.62 28.54
CA ALA A 175 -10.75 23.04 28.69
C ALA A 175 -10.02 23.49 29.97
N PRO A 176 -9.05 24.42 29.90
CA PRO A 176 -8.61 25.12 31.08
C PRO A 176 -9.56 26.29 31.33
N GLY A 177 -10.41 26.13 32.35
CA GLY A 177 -10.98 27.27 33.06
C GLY A 177 -9.91 27.86 33.99
N GLY A 178 -9.71 29.16 33.89
CA GLY A 178 -8.93 29.94 34.84
C GLY A 178 -9.48 31.36 34.85
N PHE A 179 -10.09 31.72 35.97
CA PHE A 179 -10.42 33.09 36.36
C PHE A 179 -9.16 33.96 36.47
#